data_AF-A0A9E1R5R7-F1
#
_entry.id   AF-A0A9E1R5R7-F1
#
_cell.length_a   1.000
_cell.length_b   1.000
_cell.length_c   1.000
_cell.angle_alpha   90.00
_cell.angle_beta   90.00
_cell.angle_gamma   90.00
#
_symmetry.space_group_name_H-M   'P 1'
#
loop_
_entity.id
_entity.type
_entity.pdbx_description
1 polymer ?
#
loop_
_entity_poly.entity_id
_entity_poly.type
_entity_poly.pdbx_seq_one_letter_code
_entity_poly.pdbx_strand_id
1 'polypeptide(L)'
;MTKGAMLDFDLGDHVFPVSTSSTQAQRFFNLGLNWCFGFNQEEGLACFKVAAAIDPECAMLHWGIAYAAGPFYNMPWRDFSKVEAVECTLFCRS
;
A
#
# COMPACT_ATOMS: atom_id res chain seq x y z
N MET A 1 4.75 -20.71 -5.28
CA MET A 1 4.05 -19.67 -6.05
C MET A 1 5.01 -18.51 -6.19
N THR A 2 5.45 -18.21 -7.40
CA THR A 2 6.46 -17.17 -7.69
C THR A 2 5.86 -15.83 -7.28
N LYS A 3 6.36 -15.25 -6.18
CA LYS A 3 5.98 -13.92 -5.69
C LYS A 3 6.41 -12.92 -6.76
N GLY A 4 5.44 -12.47 -7.56
CA GLY A 4 5.63 -11.70 -8.78
C GLY A 4 6.40 -10.41 -8.52
N ALA A 5 7.27 -10.06 -9.47
CA ALA A 5 7.86 -8.73 -9.52
C ALA A 5 6.73 -7.69 -9.57
N MET A 6 6.91 -6.58 -8.86
CA MET A 6 6.01 -5.42 -8.98
C MET A 6 5.85 -5.05 -10.46
N LEU A 7 4.64 -4.67 -10.85
CA LEU A 7 4.35 -4.27 -12.22
C LEU A 7 5.19 -3.03 -12.59
N ASP A 8 5.83 -3.09 -13.75
CA ASP A 8 6.62 -1.99 -14.29
C ASP A 8 5.74 -1.18 -15.25
N PHE A 9 5.21 -0.07 -14.75
CA PHE A 9 4.32 0.84 -15.48
C PHE A 9 4.70 2.30 -15.16
N ASP A 10 4.59 3.18 -16.15
CA ASP A 10 4.80 4.61 -15.95
C ASP A 10 3.59 5.23 -15.27
N LEU A 11 3.70 5.45 -13.96
CA LEU A 11 2.66 6.03 -13.11
C LEU A 11 2.81 7.56 -12.96
N GLY A 12 3.75 8.17 -13.68
CA GLY A 12 4.12 9.58 -13.55
C GLY A 12 4.88 9.92 -12.26
N ASP A 13 5.18 11.21 -12.12
CA ASP A 13 6.14 11.74 -11.15
C ASP A 13 5.48 12.31 -9.87
N HIS A 14 4.25 11.90 -9.55
CA HIS A 14 3.62 12.39 -8.33
C HIS A 14 4.38 11.91 -7.09
N VAL A 15 4.63 12.84 -6.17
CA VAL A 15 5.39 12.62 -4.94
C VAL A 15 4.58 13.14 -3.75
N PHE A 16 4.52 12.34 -2.69
CA PHE A 16 4.01 12.76 -1.39
C PHE A 16 5.11 12.56 -0.34
N PRO A 17 5.80 13.62 0.08
CA PRO A 17 6.87 13.51 1.06
C PRO A 17 6.37 12.95 2.39
N VAL A 18 7.07 11.94 2.93
CA VAL A 18 6.83 11.39 4.26
C VAL A 18 8.09 11.51 5.11
N SER A 19 8.00 11.19 6.40
CA SER A 19 9.09 11.40 7.37
C SER A 19 10.27 10.42 7.23
N THR A 20 10.27 9.53 6.24
CA THR A 20 11.36 8.59 6.02
C THR A 20 12.62 9.31 5.54
N SER A 21 13.78 8.90 6.03
CA SER A 21 15.07 9.34 5.47
C SER A 21 15.56 8.45 4.32
N SER A 22 14.87 7.34 4.06
CA SER A 22 15.23 6.41 2.99
C SER A 22 14.62 6.84 1.67
N THR A 23 15.46 7.22 0.72
CA THR A 23 15.04 7.56 -0.65
C THR A 23 14.32 6.38 -1.32
N GLN A 24 14.69 5.14 -0.99
CA GLN A 24 14.04 3.95 -1.51
C GLN A 24 12.67 3.73 -0.89
N ALA A 25 12.51 3.91 0.42
CA ALA A 25 11.20 3.83 1.08
C ALA A 25 10.25 4.91 0.55
N GLN A 26 10.74 6.14 0.40
CA GLN A 26 9.99 7.24 -0.21
C GLN A 26 9.55 6.91 -1.64
N ARG A 27 10.42 6.29 -2.46
CA ARG A 27 10.07 5.86 -3.82
C ARG A 27 8.94 4.84 -3.81
N PHE A 28 9.03 3.80 -2.98
CA PHE A 28 7.97 2.79 -2.90
C PHE A 28 6.66 3.35 -2.33
N PHE A 29 6.72 4.30 -1.40
CA PHE A 29 5.53 4.99 -0.93
C PHE A 29 4.83 5.78 -2.06
N ASN A 30 5.59 6.52 -2.86
CA ASN A 30 5.05 7.26 -4.01
C ASN A 30 4.43 6.31 -5.04
N LEU A 31 5.12 5.22 -5.40
CA LEU A 31 4.59 4.21 -6.31
C LEU A 31 3.29 3.61 -5.77
N GLY A 32 3.24 3.31 -4.46
CA GLY A 32 2.04 2.75 -3.83
C GLY A 32 0.84 3.69 -3.91
N LEU A 33 1.05 4.98 -3.66
CA LEU A 33 0.02 6.00 -3.81
C LEU A 33 -0.45 6.14 -5.26
N ASN A 34 0.48 6.20 -6.21
CA ASN A 34 0.13 6.38 -7.62
C ASN A 34 -0.64 5.16 -8.17
N TRP A 35 -0.29 3.94 -7.76
CA TRP A 35 -1.08 2.74 -8.04
C TRP A 35 -2.50 2.84 -7.47
N CYS A 36 -2.64 3.27 -6.21
CA CYS A 36 -3.95 3.45 -5.60
C CYS A 36 -4.78 4.56 -6.28
N PHE A 37 -4.15 5.64 -6.74
CA PHE A 37 -4.81 6.68 -7.53
C PHE A 37 -5.22 6.18 -8.91
N GLY A 38 -4.49 5.21 -9.47
CA GLY A 38 -4.88 4.43 -10.64
C GLY A 38 -5.86 3.28 -10.35
N PHE A 39 -6.45 3.21 -9.15
CA PHE A 39 -7.39 2.18 -8.71
C PHE A 39 -6.83 0.75 -8.67
N ASN A 40 -5.52 0.58 -8.46
CA ASN A 40 -4.89 -0.72 -8.22
C ASN A 40 -4.39 -0.81 -6.78
N GLN A 41 -5.24 -1.31 -5.88
CA GLN A 41 -4.98 -1.43 -4.46
C GLN A 41 -4.01 -2.57 -4.14
N GLU A 42 -4.05 -3.66 -4.90
CA GLU A 42 -3.16 -4.81 -4.70
C GLU A 42 -1.70 -4.44 -4.93
N GLU A 43 -1.43 -3.74 -6.03
CA GLU A 43 -0.08 -3.28 -6.37
C GLU A 43 0.37 -2.15 -5.44
N GLY A 44 -0.56 -1.28 -5.04
CA GLY A 44 -0.33 -0.30 -3.99
C GLY A 44 0.12 -0.94 -2.67
N LEU A 45 -0.61 -1.96 -2.22
CA LEU A 45 -0.32 -2.72 -1.00
C LEU A 45 1.05 -3.42 -1.08
N ALA A 46 1.42 -3.96 -2.24
CA ALA A 46 2.73 -4.55 -2.46
C ALA A 46 3.85 -3.51 -2.30
N CYS A 47 3.69 -2.32 -2.90
CA CYS A 47 4.63 -1.21 -2.77
C CYS A 47 4.79 -0.76 -1.31
N PHE A 48 3.68 -0.55 -0.60
CA PHE A 48 3.72 -0.11 0.80
C PHE A 48 4.37 -1.13 1.74
N LYS A 49 4.14 -2.43 1.50
CA LYS A 49 4.82 -3.50 2.26
C LYS A 49 6.34 -3.48 2.07
N VAL A 50 6.81 -3.20 0.85
CA VAL A 50 8.25 -3.04 0.60
C VAL A 50 8.78 -1.79 1.28
N ALA A 51 8.06 -0.67 1.19
CA ALA A 51 8.44 0.57 1.88
C ALA A 51 8.57 0.37 3.40
N ALA A 52 7.56 -0.22 4.04
CA ALA A 52 7.55 -0.49 5.47
C ALA A 52 8.62 -1.50 5.91
N ALA A 53 9.02 -2.43 5.03
CA ALA A 53 10.15 -3.31 5.31
C ALA A 53 11.51 -2.58 5.28
N ILE A 54 11.61 -1.48 4.54
CA ILE A 54 12.82 -0.64 4.45
C ILE A 54 12.92 0.32 5.63
N ASP A 55 11.80 0.95 6.01
CA ASP A 55 11.74 1.89 7.14
C ASP A 55 10.53 1.60 8.04
N PRO A 56 10.64 0.61 8.95
CA PRO A 56 9.52 0.17 9.78
C PRO A 56 9.08 1.21 10.83
N GLU A 57 9.87 2.26 11.08
CA GLU A 57 9.53 3.30 12.06
C GLU A 57 8.72 4.45 11.41
N CYS A 58 8.66 4.51 10.07
CA CYS A 58 7.89 5.55 9.38
C CYS A 58 6.39 5.22 9.38
N ALA A 59 5.64 5.93 10.24
CA ALA A 59 4.20 5.76 10.42
C ALA A 59 3.39 5.83 9.10
N MET A 60 3.79 6.68 8.15
CA MET A 60 3.08 6.82 6.87
C MET A 60 3.16 5.56 6.00
N LEU A 61 4.21 4.74 6.12
CA LEU A 61 4.34 3.51 5.34
C LEU A 61 3.35 2.45 5.81
N HIS A 62 3.13 2.37 7.13
CA HIS A 62 2.07 1.55 7.73
C HIS A 62 0.67 2.07 7.40
N TRP A 63 0.49 3.40 7.41
CA TRP A 63 -0.76 4.00 6.93
C TRP A 63 -1.05 3.61 5.48
N GLY A 64 -0.03 3.59 4.61
CA GLY A 64 -0.18 3.14 3.22
C GLY A 64 -0.70 1.70 3.11
N ILE A 65 -0.17 0.78 3.93
CA ILE A 65 -0.65 -0.61 4.02
C ILE A 65 -2.14 -0.62 4.39
N ALA A 66 -2.54 0.12 5.43
CA ALA A 66 -3.93 0.18 5.88
C ALA A 66 -4.85 0.82 4.84
N TYR A 67 -4.38 1.87 4.15
CA TYR A 67 -5.09 2.56 3.08
C TYR A 67 -5.37 1.63 1.90
N ALA A 68 -4.37 0.87 1.44
CA ALA A 68 -4.53 -0.04 0.31
C ALA A 68 -5.26 -1.34 0.66
N ALA A 69 -5.11 -1.85 1.89
CA ALA A 69 -5.80 -3.07 2.32
C ALA A 69 -7.26 -2.85 2.74
N GLY A 70 -7.63 -1.61 3.07
CA GLY A 70 -8.96 -1.27 3.56
C GLY A 70 -10.05 -1.24 2.47
N PRO A 71 -11.29 -0.90 2.85
CA PRO A 71 -12.37 -0.69 1.90
C PRO A 71 -12.06 0.50 1.00
N PHE A 72 -12.61 0.45 -0.20
CA PHE A 72 -12.53 1.53 -1.18
C PHE A 72 -13.93 1.89 -1.67
N TYR A 73 -14.03 2.91 -2.52
CA TYR A 73 -15.30 3.52 -2.90
C TYR A 73 -16.39 2.52 -3.35
N ASN A 74 -16.01 1.48 -4.10
CA ASN A 74 -16.93 0.46 -4.62
C ASN A 74 -17.17 -0.72 -3.67
N MET A 75 -16.43 -0.81 -2.58
CA MET A 75 -16.53 -1.89 -1.60
C MET A 75 -16.36 -1.31 -0.20
N PRO A 76 -17.40 -0.70 0.38
CA PRO A 76 -17.38 -0.21 1.76
C PRO A 76 -17.35 -1.38 2.75
N TRP A 77 -16.92 -1.13 4.00
CA TRP A 77 -16.86 -2.14 5.06
C TRP A 77 -18.13 -2.97 5.26
N ARG A 78 -19.32 -2.40 4.99
CA ARG A 78 -20.60 -3.10 5.14
C ARG A 78 -20.81 -4.21 4.11
N ASP A 79 -20.11 -4.12 2.99
CA ASP A 79 -20.22 -5.06 1.87
C ASP A 79 -19.17 -6.17 1.95
N PHE A 80 -18.22 -6.07 2.90
CA PHE A 80 -17.26 -7.13 3.18
C PHE A 80 -17.93 -8.30 3.90
N SER A 81 -17.62 -9.51 3.46
CA SER A 81 -17.82 -10.70 4.28
C SER A 81 -16.90 -10.67 5.51
N LYS A 82 -17.21 -11.50 6.51
CA LYS A 82 -16.34 -11.64 7.69
C LYS A 82 -14.93 -12.11 7.32
N VAL A 83 -14.80 -12.94 6.29
CA VAL A 83 -13.49 -13.48 5.86
C VAL A 83 -12.66 -12.36 5.25
N GLU A 84 -13.21 -11.63 4.29
CA GLU A 84 -12.52 -10.50 3.64
C GLU A 84 -12.12 -9.43 4.67
N ALA A 85 -13.01 -9.10 5.61
CA ALA A 85 -12.69 -8.12 6.65
C ALA A 85 -11.55 -8.57 7.57
N VAL A 86 -11.49 -9.87 7.89
CA VAL A 86 -10.36 -10.45 8.65
C VAL A 86 -9.08 -10.34 7.83
N GLU A 87 -9.08 -10.79 6.58
CA GLU A 87 -7.91 -10.78 5.70
C GLU A 87 -7.33 -9.37 5.52
N CYS A 88 -8.17 -8.38 5.26
CA CYS A 88 -7.76 -6.99 5.12
C CYS A 88 -7.13 -6.42 6.40
N THR A 89 -7.68 -6.78 7.56
CA THR A 89 -7.16 -6.28 8.84
C THR A 89 -5.93 -7.02 9.33
N LEU A 90 -5.55 -8.18 8.77
CA LEU A 90 -4.34 -8.91 9.16
C LEU A 90 -3.07 -8.07 9.00
N PHE A 91 -3.02 -7.20 7.99
CA PHE A 91 -1.85 -6.35 7.74
C PHE A 91 -1.69 -5.19 8.72
N CYS A 92 -2.70 -4.93 9.56
CA CYS A 92 -2.76 -3.76 10.44
C CYS A 92 -2.64 -4.13 11.94
N ARG A 93 -2.34 -5.39 12.27
CA ARG A 93 -2.35 -5.92 13.66
C ARG A 93 -0.96 -6.26 14.21
N SER A 94 0.11 -5.70 13.64
CA SER A 94 1.49 -5.92 14.10
C SER A 94 1.74 -5.36 15.50
#